data_AF-A0A7W0V4B8-F1
#
_entry.id   AF-A0A7W0V4B8-F1
#
_cell.length_a   1.000
_cell.length_b   1.000
_cell.length_c   1.000
_cell.angle_alpha   90.00
_cell.angle_beta   90.00
_cell.angle_gamma   90.00
#
_symmetry.space_group_name_H-M   'P 1'
#
loop_
_entity.id
_entity.type
_entity.pdbx_description
1 polymer ?
#
loop_
_entity_poly.entity_id
_entity_poly.type
_entity_poly.pdbx_seq_one_letter_code
_entity_poly.pdbx_strand_id
1 'polypeptide(L)'
;MSADQNDVAASKPQGAQLASLPQEDGPTIAAAVDLFFGDLRLAPRSKKTYWHGIAKFLRHLSQHEGIDPESAPVSILRPDHVTSFAAILVPPDIRTPEEVSQMRTAQNNISAVRKFCSYLSSYDLNDDLAGDRIKTRISAMMPRFTAPPPDVKLTDLDQIVAFVTGLPHEEKPHLEL
;
A
#
# COMPACT_ATOMS: atom_id res chain seq x y z
N MET A 1 44.66 4.34 -63.37
CA MET A 1 43.66 3.58 -64.14
C MET A 1 43.81 2.14 -63.73
N SER A 2 42.86 1.39 -63.20
CA SER A 2 41.50 1.59 -62.69
C SER A 2 41.23 0.31 -61.88
N ALA A 3 40.58 0.41 -60.72
CA ALA A 3 39.29 -0.23 -60.39
C ALA A 3 39.23 -1.75 -60.59
N ASP A 4 38.63 -2.60 -59.76
CA ASP A 4 37.82 -2.53 -58.54
C ASP A 4 37.33 -3.99 -58.44
N GLN A 5 37.45 -4.66 -57.28
CA GLN A 5 36.52 -5.74 -56.92
C GLN A 5 36.66 -6.13 -55.45
N ASN A 6 35.64 -5.72 -54.71
CA ASN A 6 35.15 -6.27 -53.45
C ASN A 6 35.17 -7.80 -53.41
N ASP A 7 35.59 -8.36 -52.27
CA ASP A 7 34.74 -9.36 -51.62
C ASP A 7 34.84 -9.23 -50.08
N VAL A 8 33.67 -9.35 -49.47
CA VAL A 8 33.33 -8.99 -48.09
C VAL A 8 33.27 -10.26 -47.28
N ALA A 9 34.05 -10.38 -46.21
CA ALA A 9 33.89 -11.48 -45.25
C ALA A 9 34.03 -10.98 -43.81
N ALA A 10 32.87 -10.55 -43.31
CA ALA A 10 32.32 -10.87 -41.98
C ALA A 10 33.25 -10.70 -40.76
N SER A 11 33.11 -9.54 -40.16
CA SER A 11 33.28 -9.28 -38.73
C SER A 11 32.71 -10.43 -37.88
N LYS A 12 33.55 -11.10 -37.09
CA LYS A 12 33.10 -11.89 -35.95
C LYS A 12 32.62 -10.91 -34.86
N PRO A 13 31.34 -10.93 -34.45
CA PRO A 13 30.98 -10.26 -33.21
C PRO A 13 31.55 -11.08 -32.06
N GLN A 14 32.33 -10.40 -31.21
CA GLN A 14 32.69 -10.88 -29.88
C GLN A 14 31.41 -11.36 -29.20
N GLY A 15 31.41 -12.63 -28.78
CA GLY A 15 30.34 -13.21 -27.98
C GLY A 15 30.18 -12.36 -26.73
N ALA A 16 29.18 -11.49 -26.75
CA ALA A 16 28.71 -10.77 -25.59
C ALA A 16 28.36 -11.83 -24.55
N GLN A 17 29.19 -11.85 -23.52
CA GLN A 17 28.96 -12.49 -22.25
C GLN A 17 27.65 -11.92 -21.70
N LEU A 18 26.52 -12.56 -22.04
CA LEU A 18 25.26 -12.37 -21.36
C LEU A 18 25.48 -12.91 -19.97
N ALA A 19 25.87 -11.99 -19.08
CA ALA A 19 25.74 -12.16 -17.66
C ALA A 19 24.31 -12.63 -17.40
N SER A 20 24.15 -13.89 -17.07
CA SER A 20 23.00 -14.36 -16.31
C SER A 20 23.00 -13.54 -15.02
N LEU A 21 22.20 -12.47 -15.01
CA LEU A 21 21.78 -11.81 -13.79
C LEU A 21 21.27 -12.90 -12.85
N PRO A 22 21.67 -12.94 -11.57
CA PRO A 22 21.09 -13.89 -10.66
C PRO A 22 19.58 -13.62 -10.64
N GLN A 23 18.78 -14.60 -11.05
CA GLN A 23 17.41 -14.67 -10.54
C GLN A 23 17.58 -14.84 -9.05
N GLU A 24 17.46 -13.74 -8.31
CA GLU A 24 17.14 -13.85 -6.89
C GLU A 24 15.74 -14.46 -6.82
N ASP A 25 15.70 -15.78 -6.59
CA ASP A 25 14.49 -16.59 -6.40
C ASP A 25 13.77 -16.20 -5.09
N GLY A 26 13.42 -14.93 -4.96
CA GLY A 26 12.58 -14.41 -3.89
C GLY A 26 11.10 -14.58 -4.26
N PRO A 27 10.19 -14.64 -3.27
CA PRO A 27 8.76 -14.68 -3.55
C PRO A 27 8.31 -13.43 -4.32
N THR A 28 7.26 -13.57 -5.11
CA THR A 28 6.58 -12.42 -5.71
C THR A 28 5.95 -11.56 -4.63
N ILE A 29 5.61 -10.32 -4.97
CA ILE A 29 4.94 -9.41 -4.02
C ILE A 29 3.63 -10.04 -3.53
N ALA A 30 2.83 -10.62 -4.42
CA ALA A 30 1.59 -11.31 -4.07
C ALA A 30 1.82 -12.49 -3.13
N ALA A 31 2.80 -13.36 -3.44
CA ALA A 31 3.14 -14.49 -2.58
C ALA A 31 3.62 -14.03 -1.19
N ALA A 32 4.41 -12.96 -1.12
CA ALA A 32 4.84 -12.40 0.15
C ALA A 32 3.67 -11.82 0.98
N VAL A 33 2.64 -11.27 0.33
CA VAL A 33 1.41 -10.81 0.99
C VAL A 33 0.61 -11.98 1.56
N ASP A 34 0.51 -13.10 0.83
CA ASP A 34 -0.15 -14.30 1.34
C ASP A 34 0.58 -14.89 2.54
N LEU A 35 1.91 -14.98 2.49
CA LEU A 35 2.74 -15.39 3.62
C LEU A 35 2.54 -14.45 4.81
N PHE A 36 2.57 -13.14 4.58
CA PHE A 36 2.30 -12.14 5.62
C PHE A 36 0.96 -12.39 6.30
N PHE A 37 -0.13 -12.58 5.54
CA PHE A 37 -1.44 -12.84 6.12
C PHE A 37 -1.61 -14.25 6.72
N GLY A 38 -0.80 -15.21 6.30
CA GLY A 38 -0.72 -16.55 6.89
C GLY A 38 -0.10 -16.52 8.29
N ASP A 39 0.97 -15.75 8.46
CA ASP A 39 1.69 -15.62 9.75
C ASP A 39 1.03 -14.61 10.71
N LEU A 40 0.27 -13.65 10.19
CA LEU A 40 -0.33 -12.58 10.97
C LEU A 40 -1.33 -13.08 12.03
N ARG A 41 -0.88 -13.20 13.27
CA ARG A 41 -1.74 -13.48 14.45
C ARG A 41 -2.49 -12.23 14.89
N LEU A 42 -3.52 -11.85 14.13
CA LEU A 42 -4.42 -10.74 14.47
C LEU A 42 -5.87 -11.17 14.55
N ALA A 43 -6.66 -10.41 15.31
CA ALA A 43 -8.11 -10.53 15.32
C ALA A 43 -8.66 -10.36 13.88
N PRO A 44 -9.74 -11.08 13.49
CA PRO A 44 -10.25 -11.08 12.12
C PRO A 44 -10.54 -9.69 11.55
N ARG A 45 -11.08 -8.78 12.39
CA ARG A 45 -11.38 -7.41 12.01
C ARG A 45 -10.13 -6.61 11.63
N SER A 46 -9.04 -6.76 12.40
CA SER A 46 -7.76 -6.10 12.12
C SER A 46 -7.11 -6.65 10.85
N LYS A 47 -7.24 -7.96 10.60
CA LYS A 47 -6.78 -8.59 9.36
C LYS A 47 -7.49 -7.99 8.14
N LYS A 48 -8.81 -7.81 8.21
CA LYS A 48 -9.61 -7.17 7.15
C LYS A 48 -9.14 -5.74 6.89
N THR A 49 -8.93 -4.92 7.93
CA THR A 49 -8.46 -3.54 7.75
C THR A 49 -7.10 -3.48 7.04
N TYR A 50 -6.15 -4.32 7.42
CA TYR A 50 -4.84 -4.35 6.76
C TYR A 50 -4.92 -4.87 5.33
N TRP A 51 -5.79 -5.85 5.06
CA TRP A 51 -6.03 -6.31 3.69
C TRP A 51 -6.46 -5.18 2.77
N HIS A 52 -7.38 -4.30 3.21
CA HIS A 52 -7.80 -3.15 2.41
C HIS A 52 -6.66 -2.16 2.15
N GLY A 53 -5.82 -1.92 3.16
CA GLY A 53 -4.65 -1.04 3.02
C GLY A 53 -3.63 -1.60 2.03
N ILE A 54 -3.31 -2.90 2.13
CA ILE A 54 -2.36 -3.57 1.25
C ILE A 54 -2.92 -3.68 -0.16
N ALA A 55 -4.19 -4.05 -0.35
CA ALA A 55 -4.81 -4.13 -1.67
C ALA A 55 -4.78 -2.78 -2.41
N LYS A 56 -4.97 -1.66 -1.68
CA LYS A 56 -4.81 -0.31 -2.26
C LYS A 56 -3.36 -0.05 -2.67
N PHE A 57 -2.39 -0.48 -1.87
CA PHE A 57 -0.97 -0.35 -2.21
C PHE A 57 -0.59 -1.19 -3.43
N LEU A 58 -1.04 -2.44 -3.52
CA LEU A 58 -0.79 -3.30 -4.70
C LEU A 58 -1.38 -2.69 -5.98
N ARG A 59 -2.58 -2.09 -5.87
CA ARG A 59 -3.17 -1.34 -6.98
C ARG A 59 -2.34 -0.10 -7.33
N HIS A 60 -1.81 0.61 -6.35
CA HIS A 60 -0.91 1.74 -6.58
C HIS A 60 0.34 1.30 -7.35
N LEU A 61 0.96 0.20 -6.95
CA LEU A 61 2.15 -0.35 -7.63
C LEU A 61 1.87 -0.64 -9.10
N SER A 62 0.74 -1.28 -9.41
CA SER A 62 0.42 -1.61 -10.80
C SER A 62 0.02 -0.39 -11.63
N GLN A 63 -0.72 0.56 -11.06
CA GLN A 63 -1.26 1.71 -11.80
C GLN A 63 -0.27 2.87 -11.95
N HIS A 64 0.55 3.14 -10.93
CA HIS A 64 1.41 4.32 -10.88
C HIS A 64 2.89 3.98 -11.07
N GLU A 65 3.34 2.81 -10.62
CA GLU A 65 4.74 2.41 -10.68
C GLU A 65 5.02 1.39 -11.80
N GLY A 66 3.97 0.85 -12.44
CA GLY A 66 4.09 -0.17 -13.49
C GLY A 66 4.61 -1.53 -12.99
N ILE A 67 4.52 -1.78 -11.68
CA ILE A 67 4.97 -3.02 -11.04
C ILE A 67 3.77 -3.95 -10.90
N ASP A 68 3.79 -5.08 -11.61
CA ASP A 68 2.78 -6.12 -11.46
C ASP A 68 3.07 -6.99 -10.21
N PRO A 69 2.22 -6.95 -9.16
CA PRO A 69 2.48 -7.69 -7.93
C PRO A 69 2.49 -9.22 -8.07
N GLU A 70 1.83 -9.75 -9.10
CA GLU A 70 1.73 -11.20 -9.32
C GLU A 70 3.03 -11.79 -9.88
N SER A 71 3.77 -10.99 -10.67
CA SER A 71 4.98 -11.44 -11.36
C SER A 71 6.26 -10.81 -10.81
N ALA A 72 6.20 -9.61 -10.26
CA ALA A 72 7.39 -8.90 -9.79
C ALA A 72 7.92 -9.50 -8.47
N PRO A 73 9.25 -9.67 -8.33
CA PRO A 73 9.85 -10.15 -7.10
C PRO A 73 9.73 -9.10 -6.00
N VAL A 74 9.56 -9.54 -4.75
CA VAL A 74 9.40 -8.62 -3.60
C VAL A 74 10.63 -7.72 -3.37
N SER A 75 11.81 -8.15 -3.82
CA SER A 75 13.06 -7.40 -3.75
C SER A 75 13.08 -6.13 -4.61
N ILE A 76 12.12 -5.95 -5.54
CA ILE A 76 11.99 -4.71 -6.32
C ILE A 76 11.41 -3.55 -5.50
N LEU A 77 10.71 -3.85 -4.40
CA LEU A 77 10.05 -2.82 -3.61
C LEU A 77 11.10 -1.89 -2.97
N ARG A 78 10.93 -0.58 -3.18
CA ARG A 78 11.77 0.46 -2.59
C ARG A 78 10.96 1.33 -1.62
N PRO A 79 11.60 1.98 -0.65
CA PRO A 79 10.95 3.00 0.19
C PRO A 79 10.22 4.08 -0.60
N ASP A 80 10.70 4.39 -1.81
CA ASP A 80 10.15 5.43 -2.67
C ASP A 80 8.73 5.08 -3.15
N HIS A 81 8.43 3.81 -3.41
CA HIS A 81 7.06 3.36 -3.74
C HIS A 81 6.10 3.58 -2.57
N VAL A 82 6.58 3.43 -1.32
CA VAL A 82 5.77 3.66 -0.12
C VAL A 82 5.52 5.15 0.08
N THR A 83 6.53 6.01 -0.17
CA THR A 83 6.35 7.45 -0.10
C THR A 83 5.46 7.98 -1.22
N SER A 84 5.58 7.44 -2.44
CA SER A 84 4.70 7.74 -3.57
C SER A 84 3.24 7.43 -3.24
N PHE A 85 2.99 6.23 -2.69
CA PHE A 85 1.66 5.86 -2.22
C PHE A 85 1.13 6.80 -1.12
N ALA A 86 1.97 7.18 -0.15
CA ALA A 86 1.58 8.11 0.90
C ALA A 86 1.22 9.49 0.33
N ALA A 87 1.98 10.00 -0.65
CA ALA A 87 1.73 11.30 -1.29
C ALA A 87 0.35 11.38 -1.96
N ILE A 88 -0.14 10.28 -2.52
CA ILE A 88 -1.47 10.23 -3.16
C ILE A 88 -2.60 10.19 -2.13
N LEU A 89 -2.36 9.56 -0.97
CA LEU A 89 -3.39 9.38 0.05
C LEU A 89 -3.53 10.56 1.02
N VAL A 90 -2.43 11.26 1.30
CA VAL A 90 -2.36 12.31 2.31
C VAL A 90 -2.95 13.59 1.73
N PRO A 91 -4.06 14.13 2.28
CA PRO A 91 -4.59 15.41 1.83
C PRO A 91 -3.56 16.53 2.06
N PRO A 92 -3.47 17.51 1.14
CA PRO A 92 -2.47 18.58 1.22
C PRO A 92 -2.69 19.54 2.40
N ASP A 93 -3.93 19.63 2.87
CA ASP A 93 -4.33 20.41 4.04
C ASP A 93 -5.48 19.71 4.77
N ILE A 94 -5.63 19.98 6.07
CA ILE A 94 -6.66 19.41 6.92
C ILE A 94 -7.43 20.55 7.60
N ARG A 95 -8.47 21.04 6.93
CA ARG A 95 -9.32 22.13 7.41
C ARG A 95 -10.76 21.69 7.64
N THR A 96 -11.20 20.61 7.01
CA THR A 96 -12.58 20.14 7.02
C THR A 96 -12.75 18.77 7.70
N PRO A 97 -13.93 18.45 8.25
CA PRO A 97 -14.23 17.12 8.78
C PRO A 97 -14.00 15.99 7.78
N GLU A 98 -14.27 16.24 6.50
CA GLU A 98 -14.04 15.30 5.40
C GLU A 98 -12.55 15.01 5.24
N GLU A 99 -11.69 16.04 5.25
CA GLU A 99 -10.23 15.90 5.19
C GLU A 99 -9.67 15.19 6.43
N VAL A 100 -10.24 15.45 7.62
CA VAL A 100 -9.93 14.72 8.86
C VAL A 100 -10.22 13.22 8.68
N SER A 101 -11.36 12.87 8.08
CA SER A 101 -11.75 11.48 7.79
C SER A 101 -10.83 10.84 6.74
N GLN A 102 -10.49 11.58 5.68
CA GLN A 102 -9.55 11.15 4.65
C GLN A 102 -8.16 10.90 5.24
N MET A 103 -7.65 11.81 6.08
CA MET A 103 -6.36 11.65 6.76
C MET A 103 -6.34 10.42 7.66
N ARG A 104 -7.40 10.19 8.46
CA ARG A 104 -7.51 8.99 9.30
C ARG A 104 -7.48 7.71 8.45
N THR A 105 -8.17 7.74 7.31
CA THR A 105 -8.18 6.63 6.35
C THR A 105 -6.81 6.41 5.73
N ALA A 106 -6.10 7.48 5.37
CA ALA A 106 -4.74 7.43 4.84
C ALA A 106 -3.77 6.82 5.85
N GLN A 107 -3.81 7.26 7.11
CA GLN A 107 -2.99 6.72 8.20
C GLN A 107 -3.21 5.22 8.41
N ASN A 108 -4.47 4.74 8.33
CA ASN A 108 -4.77 3.32 8.43
C ASN A 108 -4.15 2.51 7.28
N ASN A 109 -4.27 3.00 6.04
CA ASN A 109 -3.68 2.32 4.87
C ASN A 109 -2.15 2.30 4.98
N ILE A 110 -1.54 3.45 5.31
CA ILE A 110 -0.09 3.58 5.47
C ILE A 110 0.42 2.67 6.59
N SER A 111 -0.32 2.55 7.70
CA SER A 111 0.06 1.66 8.81
C SER A 111 0.07 0.19 8.39
N ALA A 112 -0.88 -0.23 7.54
CA ALA A 112 -0.89 -1.58 6.97
C ALA A 112 0.36 -1.83 6.11
N VAL A 113 0.70 -0.91 5.22
CA VAL A 113 1.89 -1.00 4.36
C VAL A 113 3.16 -1.01 5.19
N ARG A 114 3.28 -0.14 6.20
CA ARG A 114 4.44 -0.14 7.11
C ARG A 114 4.61 -1.46 7.84
N LYS A 115 3.51 -2.08 8.27
CA LYS A 115 3.56 -3.39 8.92
C LYS A 115 4.03 -4.48 7.96
N PHE A 116 3.56 -4.45 6.71
CA PHE A 116 4.03 -5.34 5.66
C PHE A 116 5.52 -5.14 5.36
N CYS A 117 5.99 -3.90 5.16
CA CYS A 117 7.42 -3.61 4.99
C CYS A 117 8.28 -4.09 6.16
N SER A 118 7.79 -3.92 7.40
CA SER A 118 8.50 -4.41 8.59
C SER A 118 8.58 -5.94 8.60
N TYR A 119 7.52 -6.62 8.18
CA TYR A 119 7.53 -8.07 8.00
C TYR A 119 8.57 -8.48 6.95
N LEU A 120 8.57 -7.86 5.77
CA LEU A 120 9.54 -8.18 4.71
C LEU A 120 10.99 -8.04 5.17
N SER A 121 11.30 -6.97 5.90
CA SER A 121 12.65 -6.76 6.45
C SER A 121 12.96 -7.70 7.62
N SER A 122 11.99 -8.18 8.38
CA SER A 122 12.24 -9.10 9.52
C SER A 122 12.48 -10.54 9.08
N TYR A 123 12.06 -10.91 7.87
CA TYR A 123 12.26 -12.22 7.26
C TYR A 123 13.31 -12.18 6.14
N ASP A 124 14.15 -11.13 6.11
CA ASP A 124 15.22 -10.93 5.13
C ASP A 124 14.75 -11.03 3.66
N LEU A 125 13.48 -10.69 3.40
CA LEU A 125 12.89 -10.70 2.06
C LEU A 125 13.18 -9.40 1.31
N ASN A 126 13.36 -8.29 2.04
CA ASN A 126 13.72 -6.99 1.50
C ASN A 126 14.27 -6.06 2.60
N ASP A 127 15.59 -5.91 2.63
CA ASP A 127 16.30 -5.11 3.64
C ASP A 127 16.22 -3.60 3.38
N ASP A 128 15.97 -3.18 2.13
CA ASP A 128 15.82 -1.76 1.79
C ASP A 128 14.59 -1.15 2.46
N LEU A 129 13.62 -1.98 2.86
CA LEU A 129 12.38 -1.57 3.50
C LEU A 129 12.46 -1.45 5.03
N ALA A 130 13.65 -1.51 5.62
CA ALA A 130 13.85 -1.37 7.06
C ALA A 130 13.11 -0.14 7.65
N GLY A 131 12.31 -0.40 8.68
CA GLY A 131 11.17 0.43 9.08
C GLY A 131 11.48 1.86 9.55
N ASP A 132 12.70 2.14 10.02
CA ASP A 132 13.05 3.46 10.56
C ASP A 132 13.16 4.54 9.46
N ARG A 133 13.67 4.19 8.28
CA ARG A 133 13.78 5.13 7.15
C ARG A 133 12.41 5.48 6.59
N ILE A 134 11.54 4.49 6.42
CA ILE A 134 10.17 4.67 5.92
C ILE A 134 9.36 5.52 6.90
N LYS A 135 9.40 5.20 8.20
CA LYS A 135 8.69 5.95 9.23
C LYS A 135 9.08 7.42 9.21
N THR A 136 10.38 7.72 9.13
CA THR A 136 10.90 9.08 9.14
C THR A 136 10.45 9.85 7.89
N ARG A 137 10.58 9.25 6.70
CA ARG A 137 10.18 9.89 5.43
C ARG A 137 8.69 10.19 5.39
N ILE A 138 7.84 9.23 5.75
CA ILE A 138 6.38 9.43 5.79
C ILE A 138 6.00 10.48 6.84
N SER A 139 6.64 10.46 8.02
CA SER A 139 6.35 11.46 9.07
C SER A 139 6.72 12.88 8.66
N ALA A 140 7.72 13.05 7.78
CA ALA A 140 8.07 14.34 7.22
C ALA A 140 7.07 14.83 6.16
N MET A 141 6.35 13.90 5.51
CA MET A 141 5.33 14.22 4.50
C MET A 141 3.94 14.47 5.11
N MET A 142 3.68 13.94 6.30
CA MET A 142 2.38 14.11 6.96
C MET A 142 2.36 15.42 7.77
N PRO A 143 1.31 16.26 7.61
CA PRO A 143 1.10 17.36 8.54
C PRO A 143 0.90 16.81 9.95
N ARG A 144 1.35 17.55 10.98
CA ARG A 144 1.14 17.18 12.38
C ARG A 144 -0.36 17.13 12.65
N PHE A 145 -0.93 15.93 12.60
CA PHE A 145 -2.35 15.71 12.74
C PHE A 145 -2.65 14.99 14.05
N THR A 146 -3.40 15.67 14.91
CA THR A 146 -4.10 15.04 16.03
C THR A 146 -5.58 15.19 15.73
N ALA A 147 -6.26 14.09 15.46
CA ALA A 147 -7.66 14.15 15.09
C ALA A 147 -8.46 14.83 16.21
N PRO A 148 -9.27 15.86 15.90
CA PRO A 148 -10.12 16.46 16.91
C PRO A 148 -11.08 15.40 17.46
N PRO A 149 -11.43 15.46 18.75
CA PRO A 149 -12.48 14.61 19.30
C PRO A 149 -13.78 14.83 18.51
N PRO A 150 -14.65 13.82 18.41
CA PRO A 150 -15.92 13.97 17.71
C PRO A 150 -16.73 15.11 18.37
N ASP A 151 -17.15 16.09 17.57
CA ASP A 151 -17.98 17.21 18.03
C ASP A 151 -19.44 16.73 18.14
N VAL A 152 -19.76 16.06 19.25
CA VAL A 152 -21.12 15.60 19.56
C VAL A 152 -21.76 16.61 20.49
N LYS A 153 -22.78 17.32 20.02
CA LYS A 153 -23.56 18.25 20.85
C LYS A 153 -24.75 17.52 21.47
N LEU A 154 -25.14 17.94 22.68
CA LEU A 154 -26.32 17.41 23.36
C LEU A 154 -27.58 17.54 22.50
N THR A 155 -27.71 18.64 21.76
CA THR A 155 -28.83 18.87 20.83
C THR A 155 -28.94 17.82 19.74
N ASP A 156 -27.81 17.29 19.26
CA ASP A 156 -27.80 16.27 18.21
C ASP A 156 -28.25 14.92 18.78
N LEU A 157 -27.87 14.63 20.04
CA LEU A 157 -28.35 13.45 20.76
C LEU A 157 -29.85 13.51 21.00
N ASP A 158 -30.37 14.66 21.41
CA ASP A 158 -31.81 14.87 21.62
C ASP A 158 -32.60 14.68 20.32
N GLN A 159 -32.09 15.17 19.19
CA GLN A 159 -32.69 14.97 17.86
C GLN A 159 -32.69 13.49 17.44
N ILE A 160 -31.58 12.78 17.65
CA ILE A 160 -31.49 11.35 17.35
C ILE A 160 -32.49 10.56 18.21
N VAL A 161 -32.57 10.84 19.51
CA VAL A 161 -33.54 10.19 20.41
C VAL A 161 -34.96 10.50 19.96
N ALA A 162 -35.30 11.76 19.71
CA ALA A 162 -36.61 12.16 19.23
C ALA A 162 -36.99 11.42 17.92
N PHE A 163 -36.06 11.35 16.97
CA PHE A 163 -36.24 10.61 15.72
C PHE A 163 -36.51 9.12 15.97
N VAL A 164 -35.66 8.43 16.74
CA VAL A 164 -35.81 7.00 17.04
C VAL A 164 -37.11 6.72 17.79
N THR A 165 -37.48 7.55 18.77
CA THR A 165 -38.74 7.41 19.52
C THR A 165 -39.98 7.68 18.68
N GLY A 166 -39.86 8.47 17.61
CA GLY A 166 -40.94 8.76 16.66
C GLY A 166 -41.09 7.73 15.54
N LEU A 167 -40.14 6.80 15.38
CA LEU A 167 -40.27 5.73 14.39
C LEU A 167 -41.36 4.73 14.83
N PRO A 168 -42.21 4.26 13.91
CA PRO A 168 -43.16 3.19 14.22
C PRO A 168 -42.37 1.97 14.71
N HIS A 169 -42.77 1.42 15.86
CA HIS A 169 -42.16 0.20 16.38
C HIS A 169 -42.34 -0.93 15.35
N GLU A 170 -41.24 -1.63 15.03
CA GLU A 170 -41.32 -2.83 14.21
C GLU A 170 -42.21 -3.87 14.91
N GLU A 171 -43.29 -4.28 14.24
CA GLU A 171 -44.29 -5.19 14.81
C GLU A 171 -43.73 -6.62 15.02
N LYS A 172 -42.62 -6.99 14.36
CA LYS A 172 -42.05 -8.35 14.40
C LYS A 172 -40.50 -8.37 14.32
N PRO A 173 -39.82 -7.96 15.40
CA PRO A 173 -38.35 -7.89 15.43
C PRO A 173 -37.62 -9.25 15.32
N HIS A 174 -38.35 -10.38 15.35
CA HIS A 174 -37.81 -11.73 15.34
C HIS A 174 -37.78 -12.39 13.94
N LEU A 175 -38.21 -11.68 12.88
CA LEU A 175 -38.22 -12.21 11.51
C LEU A 175 -37.03 -11.76 10.66
N GLU A 176 -36.21 -10.83 11.15
CA GLU A 176 -34.96 -10.42 10.51
C GLU A 176 -33.75 -11.03 11.23
N LEU A 177 -33.54 -12.34 11.11
CA LEU A 177 -32.28 -13.02 11.49
C LEU A 177 -32.08 -14.29 10.67
#